data_AF-A0A9K3GZG9-F1
#
_entry.id   AF-A0A9K3GZG9-F1
#
_cell.length_a   1.000
_cell.length_b   1.000
_cell.length_c   1.000
_cell.angle_alpha   90.00
_cell.angle_beta   90.00
_cell.angle_gamma   90.00
#
_symmetry.space_group_name_H-M   'P 1'
#
loop_
_entity.id
_entity.type
_entity.pdbx_description
1 polymer ?
#
loop_
_entity_poly.entity_id
_entity_poly.type
_entity_poly.pdbx_seq_one_letter_code
_entity_poly.pdbx_strand_id
1 'polypeptide(L)'
;MLPSEKDTAFPLKQGNQPVLVIFFKFCNFRLPITKFCKAVFDEYQIHISQVHPLGLAKLRHFEFACLGLGHIPEILVFRAFFCSCVEILFFTFDQRDIGVSCLRSVPSSSRDKDWKNKFFFIDADVIPGEMHWREMAPNKNLRMMVLLLMHTQRMPYSRSLVSTPPSVK
;
A
#
# COMPACT_ATOMS: atom_id res chain seq x y z
N MET A 1 -16.04 -6.16 -8.36
CA MET A 1 -16.64 -7.51 -8.24
C MET A 1 -16.30 -8.06 -6.85
N LEU A 2 -17.23 -8.74 -6.17
CA LEU A 2 -16.91 -9.39 -4.89
C LEU A 2 -16.11 -10.68 -5.13
N PRO A 3 -15.05 -10.96 -4.35
CA PRO A 3 -14.27 -12.17 -4.49
C PRO A 3 -15.07 -13.39 -4.02
N SER A 4 -14.88 -14.52 -4.70
CA SER A 4 -15.31 -15.84 -4.26
C SER A 4 -14.37 -16.38 -3.17
N GLU A 5 -14.79 -17.43 -2.44
CA GLU A 5 -13.95 -18.08 -1.43
C GLU A 5 -12.62 -18.64 -1.98
N LYS A 6 -12.57 -18.91 -3.29
CA LYS A 6 -11.37 -19.44 -3.96
C LYS A 6 -10.45 -18.34 -4.47
N ASP A 7 -10.90 -17.09 -4.46
CA ASP A 7 -10.08 -15.98 -4.92
C ASP A 7 -9.03 -15.64 -3.88
N THR A 8 -7.82 -15.40 -4.37
CA THR A 8 -6.72 -14.84 -3.61
C THR A 8 -6.53 -13.37 -3.99
N ALA A 9 -6.05 -12.56 -3.05
CA ALA A 9 -5.73 -11.16 -3.35
C ALA A 9 -4.61 -11.08 -4.40
N PHE A 10 -3.72 -12.05 -4.42
CA PHE A 10 -2.58 -12.10 -5.33
C PHE A 10 -2.52 -13.47 -6.05
N PRO A 11 -2.00 -13.53 -7.29
CA PRO A 11 -1.31 -12.47 -8.02
C PRO A 11 -2.31 -11.43 -8.56
N LEU A 12 -1.82 -10.22 -8.89
CA LEU A 12 -2.67 -9.18 -9.44
C LEU A 12 -3.33 -9.69 -10.73
N LYS A 13 -4.66 -9.64 -10.80
CA LYS A 13 -5.40 -10.00 -12.00
C LYS A 13 -5.34 -8.83 -12.99
N GLN A 14 -5.23 -9.11 -14.28
CA GLN A 14 -5.22 -8.06 -15.29
C GLN A 14 -6.53 -7.24 -15.21
N GLY A 15 -6.41 -5.91 -15.18
CA GLY A 15 -7.55 -4.98 -15.09
C GLY A 15 -8.23 -4.91 -13.71
N ASN A 16 -7.86 -5.74 -12.74
CA ASN A 16 -8.48 -5.75 -11.42
C ASN A 16 -7.45 -5.82 -10.30
N GLN A 17 -7.51 -4.88 -9.36
CA GLN A 17 -6.59 -4.81 -8.23
C GLN A 17 -7.27 -5.15 -6.91
N PRO A 18 -6.63 -5.96 -6.04
CA PRO A 18 -7.14 -6.28 -4.71
C PRO A 18 -7.00 -5.05 -3.81
N VAL A 19 -8.10 -4.67 -3.16
CA VAL A 19 -8.10 -3.61 -2.16
C VAL A 19 -8.74 -4.15 -0.88
N LEU A 20 -8.08 -3.89 0.24
CA LEU A 20 -8.50 -4.40 1.54
C LEU A 20 -9.74 -3.66 2.04
N VAL A 21 -10.72 -4.41 2.53
CA VAL A 21 -11.99 -3.86 3.06
C VAL A 21 -11.74 -2.86 4.19
N ILE A 22 -10.72 -3.11 5.01
CA ILE A 22 -10.34 -2.25 6.12
C ILE A 22 -9.96 -0.83 5.67
N PHE A 23 -9.47 -0.64 4.44
CA PHE A 23 -9.14 0.69 3.93
C PHE A 23 -10.36 1.59 3.92
N PHE A 24 -11.51 1.07 3.49
CA PHE A 24 -12.76 1.85 3.43
C PHE A 24 -13.40 2.04 4.81
N LYS A 25 -13.32 1.02 5.68
CA LYS A 25 -13.96 1.03 7.01
C LYS A 25 -13.19 1.81 8.07
N PHE A 26 -11.87 1.77 8.02
CA PHE A 26 -11.00 2.28 9.07
C PHE A 26 -10.08 3.40 8.59
N CYS A 27 -9.53 3.29 7.39
CA CYS A 27 -8.56 4.27 6.89
C CYS A 27 -9.21 5.50 6.23
N ASN A 28 -10.55 5.57 6.15
CA ASN A 28 -11.28 6.60 5.38
C ASN A 28 -10.84 6.66 3.91
N PHE A 29 -10.50 5.51 3.33
CA PHE A 29 -10.19 5.41 1.92
C PHE A 29 -11.45 5.64 1.07
N ARG A 30 -11.27 6.39 -0.03
CA ARG A 30 -12.33 6.78 -0.98
C ARG A 30 -11.77 6.69 -2.39
N LEU A 31 -12.66 6.38 -3.33
CA LEU A 31 -12.37 6.31 -4.75
C LEU A 31 -13.19 7.40 -5.49
N PRO A 32 -12.63 8.06 -6.51
CA PRO A 32 -11.21 8.00 -6.91
C PRO A 32 -10.30 8.52 -5.81
N ILE A 33 -9.03 8.06 -5.79
CA ILE A 33 -8.08 8.52 -4.77
C ILE A 33 -7.71 9.98 -4.99
N THR A 34 -7.41 10.70 -3.92
CA THR A 34 -6.97 12.10 -3.98
C THR A 34 -5.60 12.23 -4.64
N LYS A 35 -5.34 13.36 -5.31
CA LYS A 35 -4.04 13.68 -5.93
C LYS A 35 -2.87 13.52 -4.95
N PHE A 36 -3.03 13.95 -3.71
CA PHE A 36 -2.00 13.82 -2.67
C PHE A 36 -1.70 12.35 -2.35
N CYS A 37 -2.72 11.53 -2.09
CA CYS A 37 -2.55 10.09 -1.86
C CYS A 37 -1.83 9.39 -3.03
N LYS A 38 -2.16 9.74 -4.28
CA LYS A 38 -1.44 9.22 -5.46
C LYS A 38 0.01 9.68 -5.48
N ALA A 39 0.27 10.96 -5.27
CA ALA A 39 1.62 11.51 -5.22
C ALA A 39 2.49 10.83 -4.16
N VAL A 40 1.94 10.52 -2.98
CA VAL A 40 2.65 9.75 -1.95
C VAL A 40 2.96 8.34 -2.43
N PHE A 41 2.01 7.61 -3.02
CA PHE A 41 2.28 6.27 -3.55
C PHE A 41 3.34 6.28 -4.66
N ASP A 42 3.36 7.31 -5.49
CA ASP A 42 4.35 7.47 -6.55
C ASP A 42 5.74 7.77 -6.02
N GLU A 43 5.85 8.71 -5.08
CA GLU A 43 7.14 9.06 -4.47
C GLU A 43 7.82 7.88 -3.79
N TYR A 44 7.04 7.06 -3.09
CA TYR A 44 7.58 5.89 -2.40
C TYR A 44 7.58 4.63 -3.28
N GLN A 45 7.04 4.71 -4.50
CA GLN A 45 6.88 3.61 -5.45
C GLN A 45 6.10 2.42 -4.88
N ILE A 46 5.10 2.67 -4.03
CA ILE A 46 4.37 1.64 -3.29
C ILE A 46 3.00 1.37 -3.92
N HIS A 47 2.69 0.11 -4.16
CA HIS A 47 1.36 -0.31 -4.60
C HIS A 47 0.39 -0.26 -3.40
N ILE A 48 -0.86 0.17 -3.61
CA ILE A 48 -1.85 0.32 -2.52
C ILE A 48 -2.05 -0.98 -1.71
N SER A 49 -2.02 -2.12 -2.38
CA SER A 49 -2.14 -3.45 -1.74
C SER A 49 -0.92 -3.85 -0.88
N GLN A 50 0.19 -3.13 -0.97
CA GLN A 50 1.37 -3.32 -0.12
C GLN A 50 1.34 -2.44 1.14
N VAL A 51 0.32 -1.58 1.30
CA VAL A 51 0.23 -0.61 2.40
C VAL A 51 -0.46 -1.23 3.61
N HIS A 52 0.12 -1.00 4.79
CA HIS A 52 -0.49 -1.37 6.06
C HIS A 52 -1.68 -0.44 6.36
N PRO A 53 -2.80 -0.93 6.91
CA PRO A 53 -3.96 -0.07 7.22
C PRO A 53 -3.64 1.11 8.12
N LEU A 54 -2.72 0.94 9.09
CA LEU A 54 -2.28 2.06 9.93
C LEU A 54 -1.52 3.12 9.13
N GLY A 55 -0.68 2.70 8.17
CA GLY A 55 0.02 3.61 7.27
C GLY A 55 -0.95 4.43 6.44
N LEU A 56 -1.95 3.78 5.83
CA LEU A 56 -2.97 4.50 5.07
C LEU A 56 -3.80 5.45 5.95
N ALA A 57 -4.14 5.04 7.17
CA ALA A 57 -4.86 5.90 8.11
C ALA A 57 -4.03 7.17 8.47
N LYS A 58 -2.73 7.02 8.74
CA LYS A 58 -1.81 8.15 8.98
C LYS A 58 -1.76 9.11 7.79
N LEU A 59 -1.63 8.58 6.57
CA LEU A 59 -1.64 9.37 5.33
C LEU A 59 -2.96 10.16 5.19
N ARG A 60 -4.11 9.50 5.37
CA ARG A 60 -5.42 10.15 5.27
C ARG A 60 -5.65 11.19 6.36
N HIS A 61 -5.20 10.93 7.58
CA HIS A 61 -5.29 11.90 8.67
C HIS A 61 -4.43 13.14 8.43
N PHE A 62 -3.20 12.97 7.93
CA PHE A 62 -2.37 14.10 7.54
C PHE A 62 -3.06 14.96 6.49
N GLU A 63 -3.62 14.33 5.45
CA GLU A 63 -4.35 15.05 4.41
C GLU A 63 -5.55 15.82 4.96
N PHE A 64 -6.37 15.21 5.81
CA PHE A 64 -7.48 15.92 6.45
C PHE A 64 -7.03 17.03 7.38
N ALA A 65 -5.91 16.88 8.07
CA ALA A 65 -5.35 17.93 8.91
C ALA A 65 -4.91 19.15 8.09
N CYS A 66 -4.20 18.95 6.97
CA CYS A 66 -3.84 20.03 6.05
C CYS A 66 -5.09 20.77 5.55
N LEU A 67 -6.07 20.02 5.02
CA LEU A 67 -7.29 20.60 4.46
C LEU A 67 -8.12 21.34 5.52
N GLY A 68 -8.23 20.78 6.72
CA GLY A 68 -8.95 21.41 7.84
C GLY A 68 -8.30 22.71 8.33
N LEU A 69 -6.99 22.87 8.10
CA LEU A 69 -6.24 24.10 8.39
C LEU A 69 -6.19 25.07 7.20
N GLY A 70 -6.86 24.76 6.08
CA GLY A 70 -6.84 25.60 4.87
C GLY A 70 -5.57 25.47 4.02
N HIS A 71 -4.78 24.42 4.23
CA HIS A 71 -3.57 24.13 3.48
C HIS A 71 -3.76 23.01 2.46
N ILE A 72 -3.07 23.12 1.33
CA ILE A 72 -2.98 22.04 0.36
C ILE A 72 -1.98 20.99 0.91
N PRO A 73 -2.35 19.70 0.98
CA PRO A 73 -1.44 18.66 1.42
C PRO A 73 -0.29 18.48 0.42
N GLU A 74 0.93 18.65 0.88
CA GLU A 74 2.14 18.56 0.06
C GLU A 74 3.06 17.42 0.49
N ILE A 75 3.71 16.80 -0.49
CA ILE A 75 4.56 15.63 -0.25
C ILE A 75 5.81 15.94 0.56
N LEU A 76 6.41 17.13 0.34
CA LEU A 76 7.58 17.57 1.08
C LEU A 76 7.25 17.78 2.55
N VAL A 77 6.07 18.34 2.84
CA VAL A 77 5.56 18.51 4.21
C VAL A 77 5.28 17.16 4.84
N PHE A 78 4.63 16.23 4.12
CA PHE A 78 4.42 14.87 4.60
C PHE A 78 5.75 14.18 4.96
N ARG A 79 6.76 14.29 4.09
CA ARG A 79 8.11 13.74 4.30
C ARG A 79 8.87 14.38 5.46
N ALA A 80 8.53 15.62 5.83
CA ALA A 80 9.11 16.26 7.01
C ALA A 80 8.61 15.61 8.31
N PHE A 81 7.37 15.12 8.34
CA PHE A 81 6.79 14.47 9.52
C PHE A 81 6.88 12.95 9.51
N PHE A 82 6.93 12.32 8.35
CA PHE A 82 6.86 10.86 8.20
C PHE A 82 8.04 10.28 7.42
N CYS A 83 8.39 9.03 7.72
CA CYS A 83 9.29 8.20 6.95
C CYS A 83 8.59 6.89 6.56
N SER A 84 8.87 6.37 5.36
CA SER A 84 8.40 5.04 4.97
C SER A 84 9.20 3.98 5.69
N CYS A 85 8.53 3.00 6.28
CA CYS A 85 9.12 1.84 6.92
C CYS A 85 8.35 0.58 6.53
N VAL A 86 8.92 -0.59 6.84
CA VAL A 86 8.29 -1.89 6.59
C VAL A 86 7.96 -2.53 7.93
N GLU A 87 6.69 -2.81 8.15
CA GLU A 87 6.20 -3.54 9.32
C GLU A 87 5.76 -4.93 8.88
N ILE A 88 6.52 -5.95 9.30
CA ILE A 88 6.36 -7.37 8.93
C ILE A 88 6.49 -7.59 7.41
N LEU A 89 5.47 -7.21 6.64
CA LEU A 89 5.36 -7.41 5.18
C LEU A 89 4.60 -6.29 4.48
N PHE A 90 4.29 -5.20 5.18
CA PHE A 90 3.54 -4.09 4.62
C PHE A 90 4.33 -2.81 4.81
N PHE A 91 4.25 -1.91 3.83
CA PHE A 91 4.75 -0.56 3.99
C PHE A 91 3.83 0.23 4.90
N THR A 92 4.43 1.00 5.80
CA THR A 92 3.72 1.94 6.67
C THR A 92 4.51 3.23 6.72
N PHE A 93 3.95 4.24 7.39
CA PHE A 93 4.57 5.53 7.57
C PHE A 93 4.76 5.77 9.05
N ASP A 94 6.01 5.83 9.52
CA ASP A 94 6.30 6.17 10.90
C ASP A 94 6.59 7.65 11.04
N GLN A 95 6.21 8.17 12.20
CA GLN A 95 6.45 9.55 12.53
C GLN A 95 7.94 9.72 12.81
N ARG A 96 8.53 10.78 12.24
CA ARG A 96 9.91 11.15 12.50
C ARG A 96 10.04 11.75 13.89
N ASP A 97 11.14 11.43 14.54
CA ASP A 97 11.53 12.05 15.80
C ASP A 97 12.15 13.42 15.54
N ILE A 98 11.30 14.43 15.41
CA ILE A 98 11.69 15.84 15.18
C ILE A 98 11.22 16.76 16.32
N GLY A 99 10.83 16.20 17.46
CA GLY A 99 10.32 16.95 18.62
C GLY A 99 8.94 17.61 18.43
N VAL A 100 8.36 17.55 17.23
CA VAL A 100 7.03 18.09 16.90
C VAL A 100 6.19 17.07 16.15
N SER A 101 4.89 17.05 16.44
CA SER A 101 3.92 16.17 15.77
C SER A 101 2.93 16.97 14.94
N CYS A 102 2.71 16.57 13.69
CA CYS A 102 1.60 17.10 12.89
C CYS A 102 0.24 16.48 13.29
N LEU A 103 0.22 15.34 13.98
CA LEU A 103 -1.00 14.64 14.39
C LEU A 103 -1.03 14.45 15.90
N ARG A 104 -2.10 14.90 16.57
CA ARG A 104 -2.25 14.75 18.04
C ARG A 104 -2.38 13.29 18.46
N SER A 105 -3.09 12.49 17.67
CA SER A 105 -3.22 11.06 17.87
C SER A 105 -3.38 10.37 16.53
N VAL A 106 -2.73 9.21 16.42
CA VAL A 106 -2.91 8.29 15.30
C VAL A 106 -3.36 6.94 15.85
N PRO A 107 -4.25 6.22 15.15
CA PRO A 107 -4.59 4.88 15.56
C PRO A 107 -3.34 4.00 15.61
N SER A 108 -3.11 3.35 16.74
CA SER A 108 -2.00 2.41 16.93
C SER A 108 -2.38 0.96 16.63
N SER A 109 -3.68 0.67 16.47
CA SER A 109 -4.16 -0.65 16.08
C SER A 109 -5.52 -0.59 15.40
N SER A 110 -5.81 -1.60 14.59
CA SER A 110 -7.16 -1.89 14.11
C SER A 110 -7.88 -2.85 15.06
N ARG A 111 -9.21 -2.71 15.16
CA ARG A 111 -10.08 -3.67 15.85
C ARG A 111 -10.19 -5.00 15.09
N ASP A 112 -10.29 -4.93 13.76
CA ASP A 112 -10.29 -6.11 12.91
C ASP A 112 -8.86 -6.67 12.83
N LYS A 113 -8.63 -7.88 13.36
CA LYS A 113 -7.32 -8.56 13.33
C LYS A 113 -7.14 -9.43 12.09
N ASP A 114 -8.24 -9.87 11.49
CA ASP A 114 -8.28 -10.71 10.29
C ASP A 114 -8.39 -9.89 9.01
N TRP A 115 -8.06 -8.60 9.07
CA TRP A 115 -8.21 -7.65 7.97
C TRP A 115 -7.47 -8.09 6.69
N LYS A 116 -6.39 -8.86 6.83
CA LYS A 116 -5.57 -9.38 5.71
C LYS A 116 -6.34 -10.34 4.81
N ASN A 117 -7.38 -10.98 5.34
CA ASN A 117 -8.19 -11.97 4.63
C ASN A 117 -9.44 -11.35 3.97
N LYS A 118 -9.65 -10.03 4.12
CA LYS A 118 -10.86 -9.34 3.67
C LYS A 118 -10.51 -8.31 2.61
N PHE A 119 -10.74 -8.64 1.35
CA PHE A 119 -10.49 -7.77 0.21
C PHE A 119 -11.65 -7.82 -0.79
N PHE A 120 -11.62 -6.94 -1.78
CA PHE A 120 -12.41 -7.06 -3.00
C PHE A 120 -11.62 -6.52 -4.18
N PHE A 121 -12.08 -6.82 -5.39
CA PHE A 121 -11.46 -6.33 -6.62
C PHE A 121 -12.10 -5.01 -7.05
N ILE A 122 -11.25 -4.02 -7.28
CA ILE A 122 -11.61 -2.80 -8.00
C ILE A 122 -10.98 -2.82 -9.38
N ASP A 123 -11.61 -2.11 -10.31
CA ASP A 123 -11.02 -1.85 -11.61
C ASP A 123 -9.75 -1.00 -11.44
N ALA A 124 -8.67 -1.38 -12.12
CA ALA A 124 -7.39 -0.68 -12.06
C ALA A 124 -7.52 0.78 -12.52
N ASP A 125 -8.43 1.07 -13.45
CA ASP A 125 -8.63 2.40 -14.03
C ASP A 125 -9.23 3.42 -13.04
N VAL A 126 -9.76 2.95 -11.90
CA VAL A 126 -10.30 3.83 -10.85
C VAL A 126 -9.18 4.51 -10.06
N ILE A 127 -7.97 3.96 -10.08
CA ILE A 127 -6.78 4.63 -9.56
C ILE A 127 -6.13 5.38 -10.73
N PRO A 128 -6.03 6.72 -10.66
CA PRO A 128 -5.51 7.49 -11.78
C PRO A 128 -4.03 7.19 -11.99
N GLY A 129 -3.66 6.70 -13.17
CA GLY A 129 -2.27 6.39 -13.54
C GLY A 129 -1.75 5.06 -12.98
N GLU A 130 -0.52 4.70 -13.37
CA GLU A 130 0.06 3.42 -12.97
C GLU A 130 0.46 3.38 -11.49
N MET A 131 0.28 2.21 -10.87
CA MET A 131 0.73 1.92 -9.51
C MET A 131 1.95 1.01 -9.55
N HIS A 132 3.02 1.43 -8.90
CA HIS A 132 4.31 0.73 -8.94
C HIS A 132 4.39 -0.31 -7.83
N TRP A 133 4.87 -1.52 -8.15
CA TRP A 133 5.15 -2.55 -7.16
C TRP A 133 6.55 -2.38 -6.60
N ARG A 134 6.67 -2.15 -5.29
CA ARG A 134 8.00 -2.05 -4.64
C ARG A 134 8.52 -3.40 -4.22
N GLU A 135 9.72 -3.75 -4.67
CA GLU A 135 10.44 -4.89 -4.10
C GLU A 135 10.91 -4.56 -2.67
N MET A 136 10.64 -5.46 -1.72
CA MET A 136 11.18 -5.35 -0.37
C MET A 136 12.61 -5.88 -0.36
N ALA A 137 13.55 -5.10 0.16
CA ALA A 137 14.93 -5.57 0.32
C ALA A 137 14.94 -6.87 1.14
N PRO A 138 15.75 -7.87 0.76
CA PRO A 138 15.80 -9.15 1.45
C PRO A 138 16.45 -8.99 2.83
N ASN A 139 15.67 -8.59 3.83
CA ASN A 139 16.06 -8.77 5.22
C ASN A 139 15.98 -10.29 5.51
N LYS A 140 17.06 -10.90 6.01
CA LYS A 140 17.22 -12.36 6.13
C LYS A 140 16.06 -13.04 6.87
N ASN A 141 15.43 -12.36 7.83
CA ASN A 141 14.26 -12.84 8.57
C ASN A 141 12.93 -12.60 7.82
N LEU A 142 12.83 -11.51 7.06
CA LEU A 142 11.67 -11.19 6.24
C LEU A 142 11.60 -12.05 4.98
N ARG A 143 12.74 -12.37 4.35
CA ARG A 143 12.78 -13.17 3.12
C ARG A 143 12.14 -14.54 3.34
N MET A 144 12.38 -15.16 4.50
CA MET A 144 11.73 -16.42 4.87
C MET A 144 10.23 -16.26 5.16
N MET A 145 9.77 -15.15 5.75
CA MET A 145 8.33 -14.91 5.98
C MET A 145 7.58 -14.48 4.71
N VAL A 146 8.18 -13.67 3.84
CA VAL A 146 7.68 -13.36 2.49
C VAL A 146 7.52 -14.67 1.74
N LEU A 147 8.57 -15.50 1.70
CA LEU A 147 8.53 -16.82 1.05
C LEU A 147 7.49 -17.73 1.70
N LEU A 148 7.40 -17.80 3.04
CA LEU A 148 6.41 -18.64 3.73
C LEU A 148 4.97 -18.20 3.43
N LEU A 149 4.67 -16.90 3.39
CA LEU A 149 3.32 -16.40 3.07
C LEU A 149 2.99 -16.52 1.57
N MET A 150 4.00 -16.41 0.70
CA MET A 150 3.87 -16.77 -0.72
C MET A 150 3.59 -18.28 -0.89
N HIS A 151 4.14 -19.14 0.00
CA HIS A 151 3.92 -20.59 -0.02
C HIS A 151 2.61 -21.03 0.67
N THR A 152 2.21 -20.40 1.78
CA THR A 152 0.97 -20.75 2.52
C THR A 152 -0.29 -20.18 1.88
N GLN A 153 -0.16 -19.25 0.91
CA GLN A 153 -1.24 -18.87 -0.01
C GLN A 153 -1.08 -19.40 -1.45
N ARG A 154 -0.28 -20.46 -1.66
CA ARG A 154 -0.03 -21.15 -2.96
C ARG A 154 0.10 -20.20 -4.16
N MET A 155 1.31 -19.65 -4.33
CA MET A 155 1.71 -18.84 -5.49
C MET A 155 2.96 -19.40 -6.18
N PRO A 156 2.94 -19.76 -7.47
CA PRO A 156 4.16 -20.00 -8.25
C PRO A 156 4.75 -18.68 -8.76
N TYR A 157 6.07 -18.56 -8.64
CA TYR A 157 6.89 -17.53 -9.27
C TYR A 157 6.88 -17.73 -10.79
N SER A 158 6.45 -16.73 -11.57
CA SER A 158 6.74 -16.66 -13.00
C SER A 158 7.74 -15.54 -13.25
N ARG A 159 8.89 -15.93 -13.81
CA ARG A 159 9.96 -15.05 -14.27
C ARG A 159 9.86 -14.95 -15.79
N SER A 160 9.26 -13.88 -16.28
CA SER A 160 9.39 -13.41 -17.67
C SER A 160 8.77 -12.02 -17.69
N LEU A 161 9.49 -10.95 -18.02
CA LEU A 161 10.05 -10.68 -19.34
C LEU A 161 11.41 -9.97 -19.23
N VAL A 162 12.49 -10.71 -19.48
CA VAL A 162 13.67 -10.14 -20.13
C VAL A 162 13.64 -10.72 -21.54
N SER A 163 13.24 -9.90 -22.51
CA SER A 163 13.40 -10.23 -23.92
C SER A 163 14.90 -10.28 -24.23
N THR A 164 15.43 -11.47 -24.50
CA THR A 164 16.73 -11.62 -25.15
C THR A 164 16.64 -11.09 -26.59
N PRO A 165 17.61 -10.31 -27.08
CA PRO A 165 17.63 -9.88 -28.48
C PRO A 165 17.87 -11.08 -29.41
N PRO A 166 17.35 -11.07 -30.64
CA PRO A 166 17.50 -12.19 -31.57
C PRO A 166 18.97 -12.32 -32.01
N SER A 167 19.48 -13.54 -31.93
CA SER A 167 20.77 -13.90 -32.53
C SER A 167 20.64 -13.89 -34.04
N VAL A 168 21.45 -13.04 -34.69
CA VAL A 168 21.65 -13.03 -36.13
C VAL A 168 22.38 -14.32 -36.53
N LYS A 169 21.78 -15.09 -37.44
CA LYS A 169 22.49 -16.03 -38.31
C LYS A 169 22.39 -15.50 -39.73
#